data_AF-A0A955U211-F1
#
_entry.id   AF-A0A955U211-F1
#
_cell.length_a   1.000
_cell.length_b   1.000
_cell.length_c   1.000
_cell.angle_alpha   90.00
_cell.angle_beta   90.00
_cell.angle_gamma   90.00
#
_symmetry.space_group_name_H-M   'P 1'
#
loop_
_entity.id
_entity.type
_entity.pdbx_description
1 polymer ?
#
loop_
_entity_poly.entity_id
_entity_poly.type
_entity_poly.pdbx_seq_one_letter_code
_entity_poly.pdbx_strand_id
1 'polypeptide(L)'
;MAERAVVFDKAAWHLDSVRAEDLPDRQAVVHMGLFFAWVVGRGLHASWLEERTPAAFAAFRAGEITGAALLEAWDAALLDDMFSDEGLAFAMEYLDPRSGSYLSDYVQQVAHGLPSEYHVPDTPQSAARVAALLEGRYEDWRATWDPSSGRPDLRLGLEEVEAGPLPERFTAPVIAVTSGVVLPGGPLGIRAGRPDSVRAVTTALAGERRVVLIAPERPGRLADPRPEDLLDMGVVAEIRSAVPSPDRPDARDVLLQCLARVEVRRWVDGDALVAEVATCPEPLAEDEDVALLEEVRHRAAEVVRRRVEVGHPPGGLALASAVRGEAMLDVVARDLPMGREELLTVLMAPDLATRARTILDALARS
;
A
#
# COMPACT_ATOMS: atom_id res chain seq x y z
N MET A 1 15.06 -21.44 -0.54
CA MET A 1 14.20 -20.99 0.56
C MET A 1 12.79 -20.95 0.01
N ALA A 2 11.79 -21.50 0.69
CA ALA A 2 10.42 -21.44 0.19
C ALA A 2 9.99 -19.97 0.13
N GLU A 3 9.63 -19.48 -1.06
CA GLU A 3 9.13 -18.12 -1.25
C GLU A 3 7.88 -17.89 -0.37
N ARG A 4 7.83 -16.76 0.34
CA ARG A 4 6.65 -16.35 1.10
C ARG A 4 5.53 -16.01 0.11
N ALA A 5 4.38 -16.68 0.26
CA ALA A 5 3.16 -16.37 -0.49
C ALA A 5 2.64 -14.96 -0.16
N VAL A 6 2.13 -14.26 -1.17
CA VAL A 6 1.48 -12.96 -1.02
C VAL A 6 0.04 -13.19 -0.58
N VAL A 7 -0.38 -12.52 0.50
CA VAL A 7 -1.75 -12.62 1.04
C VAL A 7 -2.60 -11.51 0.44
N PHE A 8 -3.60 -11.87 -0.37
CA PHE A 8 -4.59 -10.91 -0.89
C PHE A 8 -5.55 -10.48 0.20
N ASP A 9 -6.06 -11.45 0.96
CA ASP A 9 -7.01 -11.19 2.04
C ASP A 9 -6.94 -12.32 3.09
N LYS A 10 -7.32 -12.02 4.34
CA LYS A 10 -7.35 -12.98 5.44
C LYS A 10 -8.45 -12.64 6.44
N ALA A 11 -9.20 -13.65 6.87
CA ALA A 11 -10.34 -13.48 7.79
C ALA A 11 -9.93 -12.79 9.11
N ALA A 12 -8.71 -13.05 9.59
CA ALA A 12 -8.15 -12.43 10.80
C ALA A 12 -8.10 -10.90 10.72
N TRP A 13 -8.02 -10.31 9.53
CA TRP A 13 -8.00 -8.86 9.33
C TRP A 13 -9.37 -8.20 9.51
N HIS A 14 -10.45 -8.98 9.47
CA HIS A 14 -11.83 -8.50 9.52
C HIS A 14 -12.54 -8.80 10.84
N LEU A 15 -11.93 -9.56 11.74
CA LEU A 15 -12.56 -10.03 12.98
C LEU A 15 -13.08 -8.88 13.85
N ASP A 16 -12.31 -7.80 13.98
CA ASP A 16 -12.71 -6.67 14.82
C ASP A 16 -13.95 -5.95 14.24
N SER A 17 -14.01 -5.78 12.91
CA SER A 17 -15.17 -5.21 12.21
C SER A 17 -16.40 -6.11 12.31
N VAL A 18 -16.23 -7.43 12.12
CA VAL A 18 -17.32 -8.41 12.25
C VAL A 18 -17.90 -8.44 13.66
N ARG A 19 -17.04 -8.42 14.68
CA ARG A 19 -17.46 -8.41 16.09
C ARG A 19 -18.12 -7.10 16.50
N ALA A 20 -17.70 -5.97 15.94
CA ALA A 20 -18.33 -4.68 16.18
C ALA A 20 -19.79 -4.62 15.68
N GLU A 21 -20.15 -5.47 14.73
CA GLU A 21 -21.50 -5.64 14.17
C GLU A 21 -22.29 -6.78 14.85
N ASP A 22 -21.80 -7.32 15.97
CA ASP A 22 -22.39 -8.46 16.70
C ASP A 22 -22.59 -9.72 15.83
N LEU A 23 -21.75 -9.91 14.82
CA LEU A 23 -21.79 -11.08 13.92
C LEU A 23 -20.82 -12.19 14.37
N PRO A 24 -21.08 -13.46 14.04
CA PRO A 24 -20.15 -14.56 14.33
C PRO A 24 -18.82 -14.39 13.59
N ASP A 25 -17.69 -14.73 14.23
CA ASP A 25 -16.34 -14.65 13.64
C ASP A 25 -16.22 -15.30 12.25
N ARG A 26 -16.96 -16.40 12.01
CA ARG A 26 -17.02 -17.08 10.70
C ARG A 26 -17.43 -16.13 9.56
N GLN A 27 -18.15 -15.07 9.85
CA GLN A 27 -18.59 -14.12 8.86
C GLN A 27 -17.43 -13.34 8.22
N ALA A 28 -16.28 -13.29 8.88
CA ALA A 28 -15.05 -12.69 8.36
C ALA A 28 -14.47 -13.41 7.12
N VAL A 29 -14.84 -14.68 6.88
CA VAL A 29 -14.35 -15.43 5.71
C VAL A 29 -15.32 -15.40 4.52
N VAL A 30 -16.55 -14.92 4.71
CA VAL A 30 -17.63 -15.18 3.74
C VAL A 30 -17.43 -14.47 2.41
N HIS A 31 -17.07 -13.18 2.39
CA HIS A 31 -16.85 -12.45 1.13
C HIS A 31 -15.69 -13.03 0.31
N MET A 32 -14.61 -13.47 0.97
CA MET A 32 -13.49 -14.18 0.34
C MET A 32 -13.92 -15.58 -0.14
N GLY A 33 -14.69 -16.29 0.67
CA GLY A 33 -15.19 -17.62 0.37
C GLY A 33 -16.11 -17.65 -0.85
N LEU A 34 -16.96 -16.63 -1.01
CA LEU A 34 -17.83 -16.47 -2.18
C LEU A 34 -17.00 -16.20 -3.45
N PHE A 35 -15.95 -15.38 -3.36
CA PHE A 35 -14.98 -15.19 -4.44
C PHE A 35 -14.27 -16.50 -4.80
N PHE A 36 -13.74 -17.19 -3.79
CA PHE A 36 -13.00 -18.44 -3.96
C PHE A 36 -13.88 -19.55 -4.56
N ALA A 37 -15.16 -19.61 -4.18
CA ALA A 37 -16.12 -20.53 -4.78
C ALA A 37 -16.20 -20.35 -6.31
N TRP A 38 -16.27 -19.11 -6.79
CA TRP A 38 -16.31 -18.81 -8.22
C TRP A 38 -14.99 -19.17 -8.91
N VAL A 39 -13.84 -18.85 -8.30
CA VAL A 39 -12.50 -19.22 -8.79
C VAL A 39 -12.38 -20.74 -8.98
N VAL A 40 -12.81 -21.51 -7.99
CA VAL A 40 -12.80 -22.97 -8.06
C VAL A 40 -13.77 -23.47 -9.13
N GLY A 41 -14.99 -22.92 -9.18
CA GLY A 41 -16.01 -23.27 -10.18
C GLY A 41 -15.57 -23.04 -11.62
N ARG A 42 -14.69 -22.05 -11.85
CA ARG A 42 -14.14 -21.73 -13.17
C ARG A 42 -12.81 -22.43 -13.49
N GLY A 43 -12.29 -23.23 -12.56
CA GLY A 43 -11.00 -23.91 -12.75
C GLY A 43 -9.80 -22.97 -12.69
N LEU A 44 -9.93 -21.80 -12.07
CA LEU A 44 -8.88 -20.78 -11.96
C LEU A 44 -7.98 -20.97 -10.74
N HIS A 45 -8.21 -22.00 -9.93
CA HIS A 45 -7.40 -22.36 -8.76
C HIS A 45 -6.16 -23.19 -9.18
N ALA A 46 -5.15 -23.23 -8.32
CA ALA A 46 -3.98 -24.08 -8.53
C ALA A 46 -4.30 -25.56 -8.25
N SER A 47 -3.79 -26.48 -9.08
CA SER A 47 -4.10 -27.92 -8.98
C SER A 47 -3.68 -28.53 -7.65
N TRP A 48 -2.58 -28.05 -7.07
CA TRP A 48 -2.03 -28.58 -5.82
C TRP A 48 -3.00 -28.45 -4.64
N LEU A 49 -3.94 -27.49 -4.67
CA LEU A 49 -4.96 -27.34 -3.63
C LEU A 49 -5.87 -28.57 -3.59
N GLU A 50 -6.40 -28.97 -4.75
CA GLU A 50 -7.26 -30.14 -4.88
C GLU A 50 -6.48 -31.43 -4.61
N GLU A 51 -5.21 -31.50 -5.03
CA GLU A 51 -4.33 -32.63 -4.73
C GLU A 51 -4.09 -32.81 -3.22
N ARG A 52 -4.03 -31.71 -2.45
CA ARG A 52 -3.82 -31.73 -1.00
C ARG A 52 -5.10 -31.93 -0.20
N THR A 53 -6.24 -31.44 -0.68
CA THR A 53 -7.54 -31.56 0.03
C THR A 53 -8.68 -32.10 -0.88
N PRO A 54 -8.50 -33.28 -1.50
CA PRO A 54 -9.43 -33.77 -2.53
C PRO A 54 -10.85 -33.99 -1.99
N ALA A 55 -10.98 -34.39 -0.72
CA ALA A 55 -12.29 -34.57 -0.08
C ALA A 55 -13.05 -33.25 0.09
N ALA A 56 -12.35 -32.16 0.42
CA ALA A 56 -12.98 -30.84 0.58
C ALA A 56 -13.45 -30.29 -0.77
N PHE A 57 -12.65 -30.43 -1.83
CA PHE A 57 -13.05 -30.06 -3.19
C PHE A 57 -14.23 -30.91 -3.71
N ALA A 58 -14.24 -32.21 -3.41
CA ALA A 58 -15.37 -33.09 -3.75
C ALA A 58 -16.66 -32.65 -3.03
N ALA A 59 -16.58 -32.38 -1.72
CA ALA A 59 -17.71 -31.88 -0.93
C ALA A 59 -18.21 -30.52 -1.44
N PHE A 60 -17.30 -29.61 -1.81
CA PHE A 60 -17.65 -28.32 -2.39
C PHE A 60 -18.38 -28.49 -3.73
N ARG A 61 -17.88 -29.34 -4.63
CA ARG A 61 -18.53 -29.63 -5.92
C ARG A 61 -19.88 -30.33 -5.77
N ALA A 62 -20.06 -31.12 -4.71
CA ALA A 62 -21.33 -31.72 -4.35
C ALA A 62 -22.32 -30.72 -3.70
N GLY A 63 -21.87 -29.51 -3.37
CA GLY A 63 -22.67 -28.48 -2.68
C GLY A 63 -22.85 -28.75 -1.18
N GLU A 64 -22.05 -29.64 -0.60
CA GLU A 64 -22.11 -30.01 0.82
C GLU A 64 -21.41 -29.00 1.72
N ILE A 65 -20.39 -28.31 1.19
CA ILE A 65 -19.70 -27.20 1.85
C ILE A 65 -19.68 -25.96 0.96
N THR A 66 -19.61 -24.78 1.58
CA THR A 66 -19.51 -23.50 0.87
C THR A 66 -18.06 -23.17 0.52
N GLY A 67 -17.84 -22.14 -0.31
CA GLY A 67 -16.48 -21.66 -0.58
C GLY A 67 -15.79 -21.10 0.66
N ALA A 68 -16.54 -20.52 1.60
CA ALA A 68 -16.01 -20.09 2.90
C ALA A 68 -15.47 -21.28 3.70
N ALA A 69 -16.24 -22.36 3.80
CA ALA A 69 -15.79 -23.59 4.46
C ALA A 69 -14.61 -24.26 3.73
N LEU A 70 -14.57 -24.17 2.40
CA LEU A 70 -13.43 -24.66 1.62
C LEU A 70 -12.16 -23.83 1.91
N LEU A 71 -12.29 -22.51 2.07
CA LEU A 71 -11.18 -21.60 2.35
C LEU A 71 -10.70 -21.67 3.81
N GLU A 72 -11.58 -22.02 4.75
CA GLU A 72 -11.21 -22.28 6.15
C GLU A 72 -10.17 -23.41 6.29
N ALA A 73 -10.14 -24.38 5.36
CA ALA A 73 -9.10 -25.41 5.32
C ALA A 73 -7.69 -24.86 4.99
N TRP A 74 -7.61 -23.59 4.56
CA TRP A 74 -6.40 -22.88 4.16
C TRP A 74 -6.21 -21.61 5.01
N ASP A 75 -6.33 -21.75 6.33
CA ASP A 75 -6.19 -20.68 7.33
C ASP A 75 -7.09 -19.46 7.08
N ALA A 76 -8.20 -19.65 6.34
CA ALA A 76 -9.10 -18.59 5.92
C ALA A 76 -8.36 -17.39 5.28
N ALA A 77 -7.36 -17.71 4.43
CA ALA A 77 -6.54 -16.73 3.72
C ALA A 77 -6.55 -16.99 2.21
N LEU A 78 -6.66 -15.92 1.41
CA LEU A 78 -6.47 -15.97 -0.03
C LEU A 78 -5.02 -15.62 -0.37
N LEU A 79 -4.28 -16.59 -0.91
CA LEU A 79 -2.88 -16.47 -1.24
C LEU A 79 -2.65 -16.51 -2.75
N ASP A 80 -1.56 -15.92 -3.23
CA ASP A 80 -1.19 -15.91 -4.65
C ASP A 80 -0.99 -17.29 -5.26
N ASP A 81 -0.36 -18.19 -4.52
CA ASP A 81 -0.09 -19.55 -4.96
C ASP A 81 -1.35 -20.43 -5.04
N MET A 82 -2.50 -19.95 -4.57
CA MET A 82 -3.80 -20.63 -4.67
C MET A 82 -4.44 -20.52 -6.05
N PHE A 83 -3.88 -19.70 -6.94
CA PHE A 83 -4.41 -19.44 -8.28
C PHE A 83 -3.55 -20.05 -9.38
N SER A 84 -4.22 -20.48 -10.46
CA SER A 84 -3.59 -20.67 -11.77
C SER A 84 -3.00 -19.35 -12.29
N ASP A 85 -2.20 -19.38 -13.35
CA ASP A 85 -1.58 -18.16 -13.89
C ASP A 85 -2.63 -17.15 -14.36
N GLU A 86 -3.69 -17.64 -15.01
CA GLU A 86 -4.84 -16.86 -15.43
C GLU A 86 -5.65 -16.33 -14.24
N GLY A 87 -5.93 -17.20 -13.26
CA GLY A 87 -6.65 -16.83 -12.05
C GLY A 87 -5.90 -15.75 -11.26
N LEU A 88 -4.57 -15.85 -11.21
CA LEU A 88 -3.72 -14.89 -10.53
C LEU A 88 -3.75 -13.53 -11.24
N ALA A 89 -3.68 -13.53 -12.58
CA ALA A 89 -3.72 -12.30 -13.37
C ALA A 89 -5.02 -11.52 -13.15
N PHE A 90 -6.14 -12.22 -13.13
CA PHE A 90 -7.42 -11.60 -12.80
C PHE A 90 -7.49 -11.13 -11.34
N ALA A 91 -7.08 -11.97 -10.39
CA ALA A 91 -7.09 -11.63 -8.97
C ALA A 91 -6.21 -10.40 -8.68
N MET A 92 -5.06 -10.26 -9.34
CA MET A 92 -4.23 -9.07 -9.21
C MET A 92 -4.91 -7.78 -9.65
N GLU A 93 -5.66 -7.81 -10.74
CA GLU A 93 -6.30 -6.60 -11.24
C GLU A 93 -7.56 -6.24 -10.44
N TYR A 94 -8.31 -7.26 -10.01
CA TYR A 94 -9.65 -7.08 -9.47
C TYR A 94 -9.74 -7.22 -7.94
N LEU A 95 -8.94 -8.11 -7.33
CA LEU A 95 -8.96 -8.40 -5.90
C LEU A 95 -7.88 -7.63 -5.10
N ASP A 96 -6.84 -7.09 -5.74
CA ASP A 96 -5.76 -6.39 -5.02
C ASP A 96 -6.32 -5.28 -4.10
N PRO A 97 -6.08 -5.31 -2.78
CA PRO A 97 -6.64 -4.32 -1.86
C PRO A 97 -6.23 -2.86 -2.13
N ARG A 98 -5.16 -2.64 -2.90
CA ARG A 98 -4.58 -1.33 -3.18
C ARG A 98 -5.21 -0.66 -4.40
N SER A 99 -5.66 -1.46 -5.38
CA SER A 99 -6.10 -0.96 -6.70
C SER A 99 -7.33 -1.66 -7.27
N GLY A 100 -7.68 -2.83 -6.75
CA GLY A 100 -8.80 -3.64 -7.20
C GLY A 100 -10.14 -3.08 -6.77
N SER A 101 -11.19 -3.38 -7.54
CA SER A 101 -12.54 -2.89 -7.30
C SER A 101 -13.48 -3.94 -6.68
N TYR A 102 -13.01 -5.17 -6.42
CA TYR A 102 -13.87 -6.25 -5.94
C TYR A 102 -14.68 -5.89 -4.70
N LEU A 103 -14.04 -5.37 -3.65
CA LEU A 103 -14.75 -5.06 -2.40
C LEU A 103 -15.79 -3.95 -2.63
N SER A 104 -15.49 -2.95 -3.45
CA SER A 104 -16.43 -1.89 -3.79
C SER A 104 -17.64 -2.42 -4.56
N ASP A 105 -17.39 -3.22 -5.60
CA ASP A 105 -18.45 -3.86 -6.39
C ASP A 105 -19.27 -4.84 -5.53
N TYR A 106 -18.63 -5.59 -4.64
CA TYR A 106 -19.29 -6.48 -3.69
C TYR A 106 -20.23 -5.72 -2.75
N VAL A 107 -19.76 -4.62 -2.15
CA VAL A 107 -20.58 -3.76 -1.28
C VAL A 107 -21.77 -3.20 -2.07
N GLN A 108 -21.53 -2.67 -3.27
CA GLN A 108 -22.55 -1.98 -4.05
C GLN A 108 -23.57 -2.91 -4.71
N GLN A 109 -23.18 -4.14 -5.07
CA GLN A 109 -24.02 -5.02 -5.89
C GLN A 109 -24.52 -6.25 -5.12
N VAL A 110 -23.77 -6.70 -4.11
CA VAL A 110 -24.07 -7.90 -3.32
C VAL A 110 -24.57 -7.52 -1.92
N ALA A 111 -23.84 -6.69 -1.20
CA ALA A 111 -24.22 -6.27 0.15
C ALA A 111 -25.24 -5.12 0.19
N HIS A 112 -25.60 -4.56 -0.96
CA HIS A 112 -26.54 -3.44 -1.03
C HIS A 112 -27.86 -3.73 -0.30
N GLY A 113 -28.23 -2.81 0.60
CA GLY A 113 -29.43 -2.91 1.43
C GLY A 113 -29.24 -3.74 2.71
N LEU A 114 -28.04 -4.26 2.97
CA LEU A 114 -27.67 -4.87 4.24
C LEU A 114 -26.95 -3.83 5.14
N PRO A 115 -26.89 -4.06 6.46
CA PRO A 115 -26.21 -3.13 7.38
C PRO A 115 -24.72 -2.96 7.09
N SER A 116 -24.04 -4.04 6.65
CA SER A 116 -22.65 -4.01 6.21
C SER A 116 -22.34 -5.14 5.22
N GLU A 117 -21.15 -5.12 4.61
CA GLU A 117 -20.62 -6.18 3.75
C GLU A 117 -20.57 -7.54 4.43
N TYR A 118 -20.41 -7.56 5.76
CA TYR A 118 -20.38 -8.77 6.57
C TYR A 118 -21.78 -9.35 6.78
N HIS A 119 -22.87 -8.66 6.47
CA HIS A 119 -24.20 -9.23 6.63
C HIS A 119 -24.64 -10.14 5.46
N VAL A 120 -23.82 -10.27 4.41
CA VAL A 120 -24.11 -11.17 3.28
C VAL A 120 -24.05 -12.63 3.75
N PRO A 121 -25.13 -13.42 3.65
CA PRO A 121 -25.16 -14.76 4.20
C PRO A 121 -24.37 -15.75 3.32
N ASP A 122 -23.65 -16.69 3.93
CA ASP A 122 -22.92 -17.76 3.24
C ASP A 122 -23.88 -18.81 2.68
N THR A 123 -24.46 -18.51 1.50
CA THR A 123 -25.52 -19.32 0.88
C THR A 123 -25.31 -19.46 -0.63
N PRO A 124 -25.90 -20.48 -1.26
CA PRO A 124 -25.88 -20.63 -2.73
C PRO A 124 -26.44 -19.40 -3.47
N GLN A 125 -27.42 -18.69 -2.88
CA GLN A 125 -27.98 -17.49 -3.49
C GLN A 125 -26.98 -16.33 -3.49
N SER A 126 -26.27 -16.10 -2.38
CA SER A 126 -25.18 -15.12 -2.34
C SER A 126 -24.04 -15.50 -3.29
N ALA A 127 -23.69 -16.79 -3.34
CA ALA A 127 -22.67 -17.30 -4.27
C ALA A 127 -23.05 -17.03 -5.73
N ALA A 128 -24.31 -17.24 -6.11
CA ALA A 128 -24.80 -16.94 -7.46
C ALA A 128 -24.73 -15.43 -7.78
N ARG A 129 -25.01 -14.55 -6.81
CA ARG A 129 -24.90 -13.09 -7.01
C ARG A 129 -23.45 -12.65 -7.19
N VAL A 130 -22.55 -13.15 -6.34
CA VAL A 130 -21.11 -12.89 -6.45
C VAL A 130 -20.56 -13.46 -7.77
N ALA A 131 -20.97 -14.67 -8.15
CA ALA A 131 -20.58 -15.27 -9.42
C ALA A 131 -21.04 -14.43 -10.62
N ALA A 132 -22.27 -13.91 -10.62
CA ALA A 132 -22.74 -13.05 -11.71
C ALA A 132 -21.94 -11.74 -11.83
N LEU A 133 -21.59 -11.13 -10.69
CA LEU A 133 -20.69 -9.97 -10.66
C LEU A 133 -19.31 -10.33 -11.23
N LEU A 134 -18.72 -11.41 -10.75
CA LEU A 134 -17.38 -11.85 -11.14
C LEU A 134 -17.32 -12.25 -12.61
N GLU A 135 -18.36 -12.90 -13.12
CA GLU A 135 -18.41 -13.34 -14.51
C GLU A 135 -18.34 -12.14 -15.47
N GLY A 136 -19.14 -11.09 -15.23
CA GLY A 136 -19.10 -9.90 -16.07
C GLY A 136 -17.73 -9.20 -16.05
N ARG A 137 -17.15 -9.04 -14.85
CA ARG A 137 -15.82 -8.42 -14.69
C ARG A 137 -14.71 -9.25 -15.31
N TYR A 138 -14.81 -10.57 -15.17
CA TYR A 138 -13.85 -11.51 -15.76
C TYR A 138 -13.93 -11.51 -17.28
N GLU A 139 -15.12 -11.49 -17.88
CA GLU A 139 -15.29 -11.44 -19.34
C GLU A 139 -14.70 -10.15 -19.93
N ASP A 140 -14.98 -9.00 -19.30
CA ASP A 140 -14.41 -7.70 -19.68
C ASP A 140 -12.88 -7.72 -19.62
N TRP A 141 -12.34 -8.20 -18.50
CA TRP A 141 -10.90 -8.34 -18.30
C TRP A 141 -10.28 -9.30 -19.32
N ARG A 142 -10.89 -10.47 -19.51
CA ARG A 142 -10.40 -11.55 -20.37
C ARG A 142 -10.32 -11.12 -21.84
N ALA A 143 -11.17 -10.20 -22.28
CA ALA A 143 -11.12 -9.61 -23.61
C ALA A 143 -9.85 -8.76 -23.86
N THR A 144 -9.20 -8.30 -22.79
CA THR A 144 -8.00 -7.46 -22.86
C THR A 144 -6.72 -8.19 -22.45
N TRP A 145 -6.83 -9.30 -21.73
CA TRP A 145 -5.70 -10.05 -21.21
C TRP A 145 -5.00 -10.91 -22.29
N ASP A 146 -3.68 -10.82 -22.36
CA ASP A 146 -2.82 -11.64 -23.23
C ASP A 146 -2.41 -12.94 -22.51
N PRO A 147 -2.86 -14.13 -22.94
CA PRO A 147 -2.46 -15.41 -22.34
C PRO A 147 -0.95 -15.68 -22.39
N SER A 148 -0.22 -15.02 -23.30
CA SER A 148 1.23 -15.20 -23.43
C SER A 148 2.04 -14.39 -22.42
N SER A 149 1.38 -13.56 -21.60
CA SER A 149 2.04 -12.77 -20.54
C SER A 149 2.68 -13.63 -19.43
N GLY A 150 2.32 -14.92 -19.36
CA GLY A 150 2.77 -15.84 -18.32
C GLY A 150 2.15 -15.54 -16.95
N ARG A 151 2.61 -16.27 -15.92
CA ARG A 151 2.21 -16.02 -14.52
C ARG A 151 2.64 -14.61 -14.13
N PRO A 152 1.70 -13.75 -13.69
CA PRO A 152 2.06 -12.48 -13.11
C PRO A 152 3.00 -12.70 -11.93
N ASP A 153 4.15 -12.04 -11.98
CA ASP A 153 5.03 -12.00 -10.85
C ASP A 153 4.57 -10.88 -9.92
N LEU A 154 3.84 -11.23 -8.87
CA LEU A 154 3.49 -10.30 -7.80
C LEU A 154 4.72 -9.66 -7.15
N ARG A 155 5.89 -10.29 -7.29
CA ARG A 155 7.18 -9.84 -6.78
C ARG A 155 7.88 -8.92 -7.79
N LEU A 156 7.42 -8.81 -9.03
CA LEU A 156 7.83 -7.77 -9.99
C LEU A 156 7.25 -6.41 -9.54
N GLY A 157 8.03 -5.70 -8.73
CA GLY A 157 7.62 -4.47 -8.03
C GLY A 157 7.40 -4.66 -6.52
N LEU A 158 7.31 -5.91 -6.05
CA LEU A 158 7.50 -6.33 -4.66
C LEU A 158 8.78 -7.16 -4.52
N GLU A 159 9.91 -6.66 -5.05
CA GLU A 159 11.14 -6.92 -4.32
C GLU A 159 10.94 -6.23 -2.96
N GLU A 160 10.43 -6.97 -1.97
CA GLU A 160 11.10 -6.92 -0.68
C GLU A 160 12.54 -7.41 -0.93
N VAL A 161 13.35 -6.58 -1.58
CA VAL A 161 14.56 -6.17 -0.90
C VAL A 161 14.00 -5.69 0.44
N GLU A 162 14.02 -6.55 1.46
CA GLU A 162 14.23 -6.05 2.81
C GLU A 162 15.36 -5.06 2.59
N ALA A 163 15.03 -3.77 2.59
CA ALA A 163 16.04 -2.74 2.45
C ALA A 163 16.97 -3.05 3.61
N GLY A 164 18.09 -3.72 3.30
CA GLY A 164 19.07 -4.09 4.31
C GLY A 164 19.32 -2.82 5.10
N PRO A 165 19.45 -2.92 6.44
CA PRO A 165 19.39 -1.77 7.32
C PRO A 165 20.17 -0.61 6.71
N LEU A 166 19.47 0.51 6.51
CA LEU A 166 20.07 1.65 5.83
C LEU A 166 21.40 1.97 6.53
N PRO A 167 22.52 2.07 5.79
CA PRO A 167 23.78 2.37 6.41
C PRO A 167 23.67 3.71 7.14
N GLU A 168 24.39 3.84 8.26
CA GLU A 168 24.40 5.10 9.02
C GLU A 168 24.83 6.29 8.15
N ARG A 169 25.71 6.04 7.17
CA ARG A 169 26.14 7.01 6.16
C ARG A 169 26.31 6.37 4.79
N PHE A 170 25.89 7.08 3.75
CA PHE A 170 26.06 6.66 2.36
C PHE A 170 26.01 7.86 1.41
N THR A 171 26.42 7.64 0.17
CA THR A 171 26.33 8.65 -0.90
C THR A 171 25.22 8.27 -1.87
N ALA A 172 24.35 9.21 -2.20
CA ALA A 172 23.25 8.97 -3.13
C ALA A 172 22.92 10.22 -3.96
N PRO A 173 22.39 10.04 -5.18
CA PRO A 173 21.87 11.14 -5.98
C PRO A 173 20.65 11.79 -5.33
N VAL A 174 20.54 13.10 -5.46
CA VAL A 174 19.48 13.92 -4.86
C VAL A 174 18.48 14.34 -5.92
N ILE A 175 17.19 14.26 -5.59
CA ILE A 175 16.09 14.83 -6.38
C ILE A 175 15.46 15.95 -5.56
N ALA A 176 15.49 17.17 -6.12
CA ALA A 176 14.76 18.30 -5.54
C ALA A 176 13.25 18.14 -5.76
N VAL A 177 12.48 17.98 -4.69
CA VAL A 177 11.03 17.80 -4.71
C VAL A 177 10.34 19.15 -4.53
N THR A 178 9.98 19.79 -5.63
CA THR A 178 9.37 21.15 -5.61
C THR A 178 7.87 21.14 -5.32
N SER A 179 7.22 19.97 -5.34
CA SER A 179 5.77 19.84 -5.13
C SER A 179 5.36 19.85 -3.65
N GLY A 180 6.30 19.71 -2.72
CA GLY A 180 5.99 19.65 -1.29
C GLY A 180 7.13 19.06 -0.48
N VAL A 181 6.83 18.75 0.78
CA VAL A 181 7.73 18.07 1.71
C VAL A 181 7.41 16.58 1.68
N VAL A 182 8.44 15.74 1.56
CA VAL A 182 8.26 14.28 1.55
C VAL A 182 8.46 13.74 2.96
N LEU A 183 7.61 12.81 3.37
CA LEU A 183 7.74 12.07 4.63
C LEU A 183 8.01 10.57 4.36
N PRO A 184 8.68 9.87 5.30
CA PRO A 184 8.86 8.41 5.26
C PRO A 184 7.55 7.61 5.21
N GLY A 185 7.66 6.29 5.01
CA GLY A 185 6.56 5.35 5.32
C GLY A 185 5.56 5.06 4.21
N GLY A 186 5.86 5.33 2.93
CA GLY A 186 4.93 4.99 1.86
C GLY A 186 5.44 5.27 0.45
N PRO A 187 4.71 4.80 -0.58
CA PRO A 187 5.07 5.02 -1.95
C PRO A 187 4.93 6.49 -2.35
N LEU A 188 5.76 6.96 -3.28
CA LEU A 188 5.66 8.28 -3.90
C LEU A 188 5.85 8.16 -5.40
N GLY A 189 4.83 8.55 -6.16
CA GLY A 189 4.94 8.70 -7.61
C GLY A 189 5.46 10.10 -7.96
N ILE A 190 6.57 10.17 -8.71
CA ILE A 190 7.07 11.44 -9.26
C ILE A 190 7.29 11.33 -10.75
N ARG A 191 7.13 12.46 -11.44
CA ARG A 191 7.55 12.59 -12.84
C ARG A 191 8.91 13.29 -12.90
N ALA A 192 9.95 12.50 -13.12
CA ALA A 192 11.31 13.01 -13.33
C ALA A 192 11.43 13.52 -14.78
N GLY A 193 11.20 14.81 -15.00
CA GLY A 193 11.33 15.43 -16.32
C GLY A 193 12.29 16.62 -16.38
N ARG A 194 12.94 16.97 -15.27
CA ARG A 194 14.04 17.93 -15.29
C ARG A 194 15.35 17.19 -15.57
N PRO A 195 16.32 17.82 -16.24
CA PRO A 195 17.61 17.20 -16.52
C PRO A 195 18.31 16.65 -15.27
N ASP A 196 18.27 17.36 -14.14
CA ASP A 196 18.85 16.91 -12.86
C ASP A 196 18.17 15.64 -12.33
N SER A 197 16.83 15.60 -12.36
CA SER A 197 16.06 14.46 -11.86
C SER A 197 16.24 13.21 -12.72
N VAL A 198 16.29 13.38 -14.05
CA VAL A 198 16.55 12.26 -14.98
C VAL A 198 17.95 11.69 -14.76
N ARG A 199 18.97 12.55 -14.54
CA ARG A 199 20.32 12.11 -14.19
C ARG A 199 20.33 11.37 -12.84
N ALA A 200 19.69 11.93 -11.81
CA ALA A 200 19.60 11.31 -10.49
C ALA A 200 18.98 9.90 -10.55
N VAL A 201 17.86 9.75 -11.26
CA VAL A 201 17.19 8.45 -11.47
C VAL A 201 18.11 7.49 -12.24
N THR A 202 18.77 7.94 -13.30
CA THR A 202 19.67 7.11 -14.11
C THR A 202 20.86 6.62 -13.28
N THR A 203 21.48 7.51 -12.49
CA THR A 203 22.59 7.17 -11.58
C THR A 203 22.14 6.18 -10.51
N ALA A 204 20.97 6.39 -9.91
CA ALA A 204 20.43 5.49 -8.89
C ALA A 204 20.16 4.09 -9.47
N LEU A 205 19.55 4.00 -10.66
CA LEU A 205 19.27 2.72 -11.33
C LEU A 205 20.54 1.94 -11.70
N ALA A 206 21.68 2.63 -11.91
CA ALA A 206 22.96 2.00 -12.16
C ALA A 206 23.70 1.55 -10.88
N GLY A 207 23.20 1.94 -9.70
CA GLY A 207 23.77 1.60 -8.40
C GLY A 207 22.75 0.89 -7.49
N GLU A 208 22.66 1.32 -6.24
CA GLU A 208 21.81 0.71 -5.22
C GLU A 208 20.32 1.11 -5.31
N ARG A 209 19.88 1.71 -6.44
CA ARG A 209 18.50 2.19 -6.67
C ARG A 209 18.00 3.21 -5.64
N ARG A 210 18.89 3.81 -4.85
CA ARG A 210 18.56 4.83 -3.85
C ARG A 210 18.66 6.24 -4.40
N VAL A 211 17.72 7.08 -4.00
CA VAL A 211 17.70 8.52 -4.21
C VAL A 211 17.41 9.22 -2.88
N VAL A 212 17.89 10.44 -2.72
CA VAL A 212 17.51 11.30 -1.59
C VAL A 212 16.59 12.39 -2.09
N LEU A 213 15.41 12.49 -1.47
CA LEU A 213 14.38 13.45 -1.80
C LEU A 213 14.49 14.63 -0.85
N ILE A 214 14.78 15.81 -1.38
CA ILE A 214 14.97 17.02 -0.57
C ILE A 214 14.05 18.12 -1.08
N ALA A 215 13.32 18.76 -0.17
CA ALA A 215 12.50 19.90 -0.53
C ALA A 215 13.37 21.18 -0.63
N PRO A 216 13.01 22.13 -1.49
CA PRO A 216 13.64 23.46 -1.50
C PRO A 216 13.53 24.16 -0.15
N GLU A 217 14.46 25.05 0.17
CA GLU A 217 14.39 25.99 1.31
C GLU A 217 13.15 26.89 1.21
N ARG A 218 12.92 27.44 0.01
CA ARG A 218 11.80 28.33 -0.29
C ARG A 218 10.80 27.68 -1.25
N PRO A 219 9.49 27.85 -1.04
CA PRO A 219 8.49 27.31 -1.96
C PRO A 219 8.61 27.97 -3.33
N GLY A 220 8.42 27.19 -4.39
CA GLY A 220 8.46 27.68 -5.77
C GLY A 220 9.07 26.67 -6.74
N ARG A 221 9.05 27.02 -8.03
CA ARG A 221 9.64 26.19 -9.08
C ARG A 221 11.13 26.48 -9.19
N LEU A 222 11.95 25.45 -9.01
CA LEU A 222 13.37 25.49 -9.31
C LEU A 222 13.62 24.88 -10.70
N ALA A 223 14.26 25.65 -11.58
CA ALA A 223 14.65 25.17 -12.91
C ALA A 223 15.94 24.35 -12.85
N ASP A 224 16.92 24.84 -12.08
CA ASP A 224 18.23 24.21 -11.87
C ASP A 224 18.55 24.27 -10.36
N PRO A 225 18.12 23.27 -9.59
CA PRO A 225 18.30 23.27 -8.13
C PRO A 225 19.78 23.15 -7.77
N ARG A 226 20.25 23.99 -6.85
CA ARG A 226 21.62 23.94 -6.31
C ARG A 226 21.60 23.54 -4.84
N PRO A 227 22.73 23.05 -4.28
CA PRO A 227 22.85 22.71 -2.86
C PRO A 227 22.30 23.76 -1.88
N GLU A 228 22.55 25.04 -2.15
CA GLU A 228 22.09 26.18 -1.33
C GLU A 228 20.59 26.48 -1.41
N ASP A 229 19.89 25.90 -2.39
CA ASP A 229 18.45 26.08 -2.57
C ASP A 229 17.63 24.99 -1.83
N LEU A 230 18.29 24.00 -1.24
CA LEU A 230 17.70 22.78 -0.68
C LEU A 230 17.91 22.70 0.83
N LEU A 231 16.96 22.07 1.53
CA LEU A 231 17.09 21.78 2.95
C LEU A 231 18.28 20.87 3.23
N ASP A 232 18.77 20.92 4.46
CA ASP A 232 19.78 19.99 4.99
C ASP A 232 19.19 18.62 5.37
N MET A 233 17.87 18.50 5.47
CA MET A 233 17.18 17.26 5.77
C MET A 233 16.24 16.82 4.63
N GLY A 234 16.18 15.51 4.40
CA GLY A 234 15.31 14.90 3.40
C GLY A 234 14.92 13.47 3.74
N VAL A 235 14.43 12.75 2.75
CA VAL A 235 14.00 11.36 2.87
C VAL A 235 14.76 10.50 1.86
N VAL A 236 15.41 9.44 2.31
CA VAL A 236 15.93 8.42 1.39
C VAL A 236 14.78 7.57 0.88
N ALA A 237 14.77 7.34 -0.42
CA ALA A 237 13.80 6.50 -1.09
C ALA A 237 14.48 5.52 -2.05
N GLU A 238 13.85 4.38 -2.26
CA GLU A 238 14.29 3.38 -3.23
C GLU A 238 13.40 3.40 -4.47
N ILE A 239 13.99 3.34 -5.66
CA ILE A 239 13.27 3.29 -6.93
C ILE A 239 12.69 1.89 -7.12
N ARG A 240 11.38 1.76 -6.96
CA ARG A 240 10.64 0.53 -7.24
C ARG A 240 10.44 0.32 -8.74
N SER A 241 10.05 1.37 -9.46
CA SER A 241 9.95 1.36 -10.93
C SER A 241 10.30 2.72 -11.53
N ALA A 242 10.79 2.71 -12.77
CA ALA A 242 11.09 3.92 -13.52
C ALA A 242 10.86 3.66 -15.01
N VAL A 243 9.70 4.06 -15.51
CA VAL A 243 9.28 3.85 -16.89
C VAL A 243 9.34 5.14 -17.69
N PRO A 244 9.59 5.10 -19.01
CA PRO A 244 9.39 6.28 -19.87
C PRO A 244 7.98 6.82 -19.71
N SER A 245 7.84 8.13 -19.60
CA SER A 245 6.51 8.75 -19.51
C SER A 245 5.84 8.71 -20.89
N PRO A 246 4.58 8.22 -21.01
CA PRO A 246 3.91 8.08 -22.29
C PRO A 246 3.71 9.41 -23.02
N ASP A 247 3.50 10.49 -22.27
CA ASP A 247 3.20 11.82 -22.83
C ASP A 247 4.45 12.69 -23.04
N ARG A 248 5.59 12.30 -22.45
CA ARG A 248 6.84 13.10 -22.50
C ARG A 248 8.07 12.19 -22.68
N PRO A 249 8.63 12.12 -23.89
CA PRO A 249 9.75 11.21 -24.22
C PRO A 249 10.98 11.38 -23.33
N ASP A 250 11.27 12.62 -22.91
CA ASP A 250 12.44 12.95 -22.09
C ASP A 250 12.19 12.83 -20.58
N ALA A 251 11.00 12.40 -20.16
CA ALA A 251 10.63 12.24 -18.77
C ALA A 251 10.46 10.76 -18.39
N ARG A 252 10.67 10.46 -17.11
CA ARG A 252 10.37 9.15 -16.52
C ARG A 252 9.31 9.30 -15.46
N ASP A 253 8.33 8.41 -15.47
CA ASP A 253 7.40 8.22 -14.37
C ASP A 253 8.03 7.20 -13.41
N VAL A 254 8.27 7.64 -12.18
CA VAL A 254 9.08 6.92 -11.18
C VAL A 254 8.23 6.64 -9.96
N LEU A 255 8.18 5.38 -9.55
CA LEU A 255 7.59 4.96 -8.29
C LEU A 255 8.69 4.74 -7.26
N LEU A 256 8.62 5.46 -6.16
CA LEU A 256 9.59 5.44 -5.08
C LEU A 256 8.96 4.82 -3.83
N GLN A 257 9.73 4.09 -3.03
CA GLN A 257 9.37 3.74 -1.65
C GLN A 257 10.14 4.66 -0.70
N CYS A 258 9.45 5.52 0.05
CA CYS A 258 10.08 6.41 1.03
C CYS A 258 10.41 5.64 2.31
N LEU A 259 11.69 5.61 2.71
CA LEU A 259 12.19 4.74 3.77
C LEU A 259 12.42 5.46 5.09
N ALA A 260 13.36 6.40 5.13
CA ALA A 260 13.79 7.05 6.38
C ALA A 260 14.25 8.50 6.16
N ARG A 261 14.29 9.26 7.25
CA ARG A 261 14.88 10.60 7.29
C ARG A 261 16.40 10.50 7.11
N VAL A 262 16.97 11.46 6.40
CA VAL A 262 18.41 11.60 6.25
C VAL A 262 18.83 13.06 6.36
N GLU A 263 20.02 13.29 6.92
CA GLU A 263 20.65 14.60 7.04
C GLU A 263 21.84 14.69 6.06
N VAL A 264 21.92 15.76 5.28
CA VAL A 264 23.02 16.04 4.36
C VAL A 264 24.26 16.39 5.16
N ARG A 265 25.34 15.64 4.92
CA ARG A 265 26.64 15.86 5.57
C ARG A 265 27.57 16.68 4.72
N ARG A 266 27.59 16.39 3.41
CA ARG A 266 28.30 17.19 2.41
C ARG A 266 27.77 16.88 1.02
N TRP A 267 27.91 17.86 0.14
CA TRP A 267 27.68 17.67 -1.30
C TRP A 267 28.93 17.10 -1.96
N VAL A 268 28.72 16.29 -3.00
CA VAL A 268 29.79 15.72 -3.81
C VAL A 268 29.92 16.54 -5.09
N ASP A 269 31.13 17.02 -5.38
CA ASP A 269 31.40 17.82 -6.56
C ASP A 269 31.14 17.02 -7.86
N GLY A 270 30.40 17.62 -8.79
CA GLY A 270 30.10 17.03 -10.10
C GLY A 270 28.90 17.69 -10.79
N ASP A 271 28.57 17.21 -11.99
CA ASP A 271 27.48 17.74 -12.83
C ASP A 271 26.06 17.29 -12.37
N ALA A 272 25.99 16.41 -11.37
CA ALA A 272 24.75 15.90 -10.80
C ALA A 272 24.68 16.24 -9.32
N LEU A 273 23.47 16.52 -8.83
CA LEU A 273 23.23 16.69 -7.40
C LEU A 273 23.41 15.35 -6.69
N VAL A 274 24.51 15.22 -5.95
CA VAL A 274 24.85 14.03 -5.16
C VAL A 274 25.30 14.48 -3.79
N ALA A 275 24.85 13.79 -2.75
CA ALA A 275 25.20 14.12 -1.37
C ALA A 275 25.63 12.86 -0.61
N GLU A 276 26.60 13.05 0.29
CA GLU A 276 26.82 12.13 1.41
C GLU A 276 25.79 12.49 2.50
N VAL A 277 24.99 11.51 2.89
CA VAL A 277 23.92 11.67 3.86
C VAL A 277 24.10 10.72 5.04
N ALA A 278 23.55 11.09 6.19
CA ALA A 278 23.47 10.23 7.35
C ALA A 278 22.00 9.88 7.65
N THR A 279 21.71 8.61 7.90
CA THR A 279 20.38 8.16 8.31
C THR A 279 20.08 8.70 9.70
N CYS A 280 18.93 9.36 9.87
CA CYS A 280 18.46 9.78 11.18
C CYS A 280 17.84 8.57 11.89
N PRO A 281 18.29 8.21 13.10
CA PRO A 281 17.65 7.16 13.87
C PRO A 281 16.23 7.59 14.23
N GLU A 282 15.29 6.66 14.12
CA GLU A 282 13.94 6.91 14.60
C GLU A 282 13.95 6.91 16.14
N PRO A 283 13.42 7.94 16.81
CA PRO A 283 13.38 7.98 18.27
C PRO A 283 12.46 6.88 18.79
N LEU A 284 12.93 6.13 19.79
CA LEU A 284 12.10 5.15 20.48
C LEU A 284 11.06 5.87 21.32
N ALA A 285 9.81 5.41 21.28
CA ALA A 285 8.76 5.96 22.12
C ALA A 285 9.06 5.74 23.61
N GLU A 286 9.05 6.83 24.38
CA GLU A 286 9.09 6.78 25.84
C GLU A 286 7.65 6.63 26.40
N ASP A 287 7.50 6.30 27.68
CA ASP A 287 6.19 6.11 28.31
C ASP A 287 5.26 7.33 28.14
N GLU A 288 5.84 8.54 28.12
CA GLU A 288 5.11 9.79 27.90
C GLU A 288 4.60 9.95 26.46
N ASP A 289 5.29 9.37 25.48
CA ASP A 289 4.91 9.42 24.06
C ASP A 289 3.76 8.47 23.73
N VAL A 290 3.67 7.33 24.43
CA VAL A 290 2.65 6.30 24.17
C VAL A 290 1.23 6.89 24.20
N ALA A 291 0.94 7.75 25.18
CA ALA A 291 -0.36 8.41 25.28
C ALA A 291 -0.65 9.32 24.08
N LEU A 292 0.34 10.06 23.60
CA LEU A 292 0.21 10.93 22.42
C LEU A 292 0.01 10.12 21.14
N LEU A 293 0.74 9.02 20.98
CA LEU A 293 0.61 8.11 19.83
C LEU A 293 -0.78 7.47 19.80
N GLU A 294 -1.29 7.01 20.94
CA GLU A 294 -2.67 6.48 21.03
C GLU A 294 -3.71 7.56 20.74
N GLU A 295 -3.52 8.80 21.19
CA GLU A 295 -4.43 9.90 20.86
C GLU A 295 -4.44 10.19 19.35
N VAL A 296 -3.28 10.23 18.69
CA VAL A 296 -3.17 10.40 17.24
C VAL A 296 -3.93 9.27 16.53
N ARG A 297 -3.74 8.02 16.95
CA ARG A 297 -4.42 6.86 16.36
C ARG A 297 -5.93 6.96 16.50
N HIS A 298 -6.40 7.32 17.69
CA HIS A 298 -7.83 7.47 17.97
C HIS A 298 -8.46 8.55 17.10
N ARG A 299 -7.83 9.73 17.01
CA ARG A 299 -8.32 10.86 16.20
C ARG A 299 -8.24 10.57 14.69
N ALA A 300 -7.19 9.89 14.23
CA ALA A 300 -7.12 9.43 12.85
C ALA A 300 -8.28 8.49 12.51
N ALA A 301 -8.60 7.53 13.38
CA ALA A 301 -9.73 6.63 13.19
C ALA A 301 -11.08 7.37 13.18
N GLU A 302 -11.25 8.41 14.00
CA GLU A 302 -12.45 9.27 13.96
C GLU A 302 -12.62 9.98 12.62
N VAL A 303 -11.55 10.57 12.08
CA VAL A 303 -11.56 11.22 10.77
C VAL A 303 -11.89 10.22 9.66
N VAL A 304 -11.32 9.01 9.70
CA VAL A 304 -11.66 7.94 8.76
C VAL A 304 -13.14 7.58 8.83
N ARG A 305 -13.70 7.36 10.03
CA ARG A 305 -15.14 7.07 10.20
C ARG A 305 -16.01 8.16 9.59
N ARG A 306 -15.71 9.43 9.89
CA ARG A 306 -16.46 10.57 9.33
C ARG A 306 -16.38 10.65 7.81
N ARG A 307 -15.20 10.42 7.21
CA ARG A 307 -15.02 10.37 5.74
C ARG A 307 -15.94 9.31 5.12
N VAL A 308 -15.96 8.11 5.70
CA VAL A 308 -16.79 7.01 5.23
C VAL A 308 -18.29 7.32 5.36
N GLU A 309 -18.72 7.91 6.49
CA GLU A 309 -20.12 8.31 6.71
C GLU A 309 -20.63 9.30 5.65
N VAL A 310 -19.76 10.18 5.14
CA VAL A 310 -20.09 11.13 4.06
C VAL A 310 -19.72 10.61 2.66
N GLY A 311 -19.47 9.31 2.50
CA GLY A 311 -19.23 8.65 1.22
C GLY A 311 -17.85 8.86 0.60
N HIS A 312 -16.87 9.35 1.36
CA HIS A 312 -15.48 9.47 0.91
C HIS A 312 -14.70 8.18 1.25
N PRO A 313 -13.76 7.75 0.38
CA PRO A 313 -12.92 6.61 0.70
C PRO A 313 -12.07 6.90 1.94
N PRO A 314 -11.75 5.87 2.74
CA PRO A 314 -10.96 6.02 3.96
C PRO A 314 -9.56 6.59 3.72
N GLY A 315 -8.97 6.35 2.54
CA GLY A 315 -7.67 6.88 2.14
C GLY A 315 -6.49 6.23 2.88
N GLY A 316 -5.31 6.84 2.79
CA GLY A 316 -4.10 6.36 3.45
C GLY A 316 -4.19 6.43 4.99
N LEU A 317 -5.07 7.29 5.52
CA LEU A 317 -5.25 7.47 6.96
C LEU A 317 -5.73 6.19 7.68
N ALA A 318 -6.45 5.30 6.98
CA ALA A 318 -6.86 4.02 7.56
C ALA A 318 -5.70 3.07 7.90
N LEU A 319 -4.51 3.28 7.30
CA LEU A 319 -3.32 2.51 7.63
C LEU A 319 -2.79 2.83 9.04
N ALA A 320 -3.24 3.91 9.67
CA ALA A 320 -2.79 4.32 11.00
C ALA A 320 -3.03 3.26 12.09
N SER A 321 -4.08 2.44 11.95
CA SER A 321 -4.37 1.33 12.88
C SER A 321 -3.45 0.12 12.67
N ALA A 322 -2.94 -0.07 11.45
CA ALA A 322 -2.09 -1.20 11.09
C ALA A 322 -0.59 -0.94 11.30
N VAL A 323 -0.19 0.34 11.38
CA VAL A 323 1.21 0.76 11.51
C VAL A 323 1.58 0.92 12.98
N ARG A 324 2.73 0.34 13.36
CA ARG A 324 3.22 0.33 14.73
C ARG A 324 3.85 1.68 15.12
N GLY A 325 3.56 2.10 16.36
CA GLY A 325 4.29 3.13 17.08
C GLY A 325 4.46 4.44 16.31
N GLU A 326 5.70 4.91 16.29
CA GLU A 326 6.17 6.17 15.76
C GLU A 326 6.08 6.29 14.22
N ALA A 327 6.21 5.18 13.50
CA ALA A 327 6.07 5.16 12.04
C ALA A 327 4.66 5.57 11.58
N MET A 328 3.66 5.41 12.44
CA MET A 328 2.28 5.83 12.18
C MET A 328 2.18 7.34 11.96
N LEU A 329 3.00 8.14 12.64
CA LEU A 329 2.93 9.61 12.56
C LEU A 329 3.14 10.10 11.13
N ASP A 330 4.13 9.53 10.42
CA ASP A 330 4.41 9.92 9.04
C ASP A 330 3.30 9.46 8.08
N VAL A 331 2.74 8.28 8.32
CA VAL A 331 1.62 7.74 7.53
C VAL A 331 0.38 8.63 7.67
N VAL A 332 0.05 9.05 8.90
CA VAL A 332 -1.05 9.95 9.18
C VAL A 332 -0.82 11.31 8.54
N ALA A 333 0.35 11.93 8.78
CA ALA A 333 0.67 13.26 8.27
C ALA A 333 0.57 13.36 6.73
N ARG A 334 0.91 12.28 6.01
CA ARG A 334 0.84 12.22 4.55
C ARG A 334 -0.58 12.28 3.98
N ASP A 335 -1.59 11.87 4.74
CA ASP A 335 -2.98 11.79 4.30
C ASP A 335 -3.86 12.92 4.87
N LEU A 336 -3.23 13.87 5.57
CA LEU A 336 -3.87 15.07 6.13
C LEU A 336 -3.58 16.32 5.28
N PRO A 337 -4.51 17.28 5.24
CA PRO A 337 -4.32 18.56 4.54
C PRO A 337 -3.40 19.49 5.35
N MET A 338 -2.12 19.11 5.47
CA MET A 338 -1.11 19.87 6.22
C MET A 338 -0.38 20.88 5.34
N GLY A 339 -0.11 22.06 5.91
CA GLY A 339 0.71 23.09 5.27
C GLY A 339 2.19 22.71 5.22
N ARG A 340 2.96 23.42 4.39
CA ARG A 340 4.41 23.20 4.26
C ARG A 340 5.14 23.28 5.61
N GLU A 341 4.86 24.31 6.41
CA GLU A 341 5.52 24.51 7.69
C GLU A 341 5.26 23.35 8.66
N GLU A 342 4.02 22.86 8.72
CA GLU A 342 3.65 21.71 9.54
C GLU A 342 4.35 20.43 9.08
N LEU A 343 4.41 20.18 7.77
CA LEU A 343 5.15 19.04 7.23
C LEU A 343 6.65 19.14 7.49
N LEU A 344 7.23 20.35 7.45
CA LEU A 344 8.63 20.55 7.84
C LEU A 344 8.85 20.26 9.32
N THR A 345 7.92 20.67 10.19
CA THR A 345 7.95 20.29 11.61
C THR A 345 7.93 18.78 11.78
N VAL A 346 7.03 18.07 11.08
CA VAL A 346 6.96 16.59 11.14
C VAL A 346 8.22 15.92 10.58
N LEU A 347 8.82 16.49 9.53
CA LEU A 347 10.06 15.96 8.95
C LEU A 347 11.26 16.17 9.89
N MET A 348 11.41 17.36 10.45
CA MET A 348 12.64 17.82 11.10
C MET A 348 12.67 17.67 12.62
N ALA A 349 11.52 17.54 13.28
CA ALA A 349 11.49 17.43 14.73
C ALA A 349 12.18 16.13 15.19
N PRO A 350 13.13 16.21 16.14
CA PRO A 350 13.86 15.04 16.63
C PRO A 350 13.04 14.20 17.62
N ASP A 351 12.02 14.77 18.24
CA ASP A 351 11.17 14.12 19.24
C ASP A 351 9.77 13.77 18.68
N LEU A 352 9.21 12.67 19.19
CA LEU A 352 7.88 12.19 18.78
C LEU A 352 6.77 13.12 19.24
N ALA A 353 6.90 13.70 20.43
CA ALA A 353 5.87 14.57 21.00
C ALA A 353 5.57 15.79 20.12
N THR A 354 6.59 16.46 19.58
CA THR A 354 6.44 17.60 18.66
C THR A 354 5.73 17.17 17.38
N ARG A 355 6.16 16.05 16.77
CA ARG A 355 5.52 15.49 15.56
C ARG A 355 4.05 15.15 15.81
N ALA A 356 3.77 14.42 16.90
CA ALA A 356 2.43 13.99 17.27
C ALA A 356 1.50 15.18 17.53
N ARG A 357 1.95 16.21 18.26
CA ARG A 357 1.14 17.42 18.52
C ARG A 357 0.81 18.17 17.24
N THR A 358 1.78 18.37 16.34
CA THR A 358 1.52 18.99 15.04
C THR A 358 0.47 18.21 14.24
N ILE A 359 0.52 16.88 14.29
CA ILE A 359 -0.46 16.01 13.63
C ILE A 359 -1.84 16.09 14.31
N LEU A 360 -1.90 16.12 15.63
CA LEU A 360 -3.16 16.29 16.38
C LEU A 360 -3.85 17.61 16.04
N ASP A 361 -3.08 18.70 15.93
CA ASP A 361 -3.61 20.00 15.51
C ASP A 361 -4.19 19.95 14.09
N ALA A 362 -3.57 19.19 13.18
CA ALA A 362 -4.08 18.97 11.83
C ALA A 362 -5.33 18.08 11.79
N LEU A 363 -5.36 17.02 12.61
CA LEU A 363 -6.52 16.14 12.78
C LEU A 363 -7.72 16.88 13.35
N ALA A 364 -7.52 17.80 14.29
CA ALA A 364 -8.61 18.59 14.89
C ALA A 364 -9.31 19.52 13.89
N ARG A 365 -8.67 19.85 12.77
CA ARG A 365 -9.22 20.68 11.68
C ARG A 365 -9.81 19.87 10.52
N SER A 366 -9.60 18.55 10.51
CA SER A 366 -10.03 17.62 9.46
C SER A 366 -11.37 16.98 9.81
#